data_AF-F3C5Q8-F1
#
_entry.id   AF-F3C5Q8-F1
#
_cell.length_a   1.000
_cell.length_b   1.000
_cell.length_c   1.000
_cell.angle_alpha   90.00
_cell.angle_beta   90.00
_cell.angle_gamma   90.00
#
_symmetry.space_group_name_H-M   'P 1'
#
loop_
_entity.id
_entity.type
_entity.pdbx_description
1 polymer ?
#
loop_
_entity_poly.entity_id
_entity_poly.type
_entity_poly.pdbx_seq_one_letter_code
_entity_poly.pdbx_strand_id
1 'polypeptide(L)'
;MSAKWLDNLKVSKKLGLGFAAILLGVLTVTAIGYSSTNLLIERMGKSSKVAEIKADVLNARIAAQAYATGPTAAGVQNYASALDTLSRSVDQGLQVFVI
;
A
#
# COMPACT_ATOMS: atom_id res chain seq x y z
N MET A 1 11.23 30.95 30.75
CA MET A 1 11.46 32.40 30.54
C MET A 1 10.21 32.99 29.90
N SER A 2 9.48 33.88 30.59
CA SER A 2 8.32 34.55 30.01
C SER A 2 8.79 35.49 28.90
N ALA A 3 8.22 35.36 27.71
CA ALA A 3 8.59 36.15 26.54
C ALA A 3 8.08 37.59 26.71
N LYS A 4 8.83 38.43 27.45
CA LYS A 4 8.53 39.86 27.67
C LYS A 4 8.25 40.64 26.37
N TRP A 5 8.79 40.16 25.24
CA TRP A 5 8.55 40.72 23.91
C TRP A 5 7.11 40.49 23.40
N LEU A 6 6.49 39.35 23.75
CA LEU A 6 5.09 39.05 23.40
C LEU A 6 4.12 39.95 24.14
N ASP A 7 4.44 40.43 25.34
CA ASP A 7 3.60 41.35 26.12
C ASP A 7 3.57 42.78 25.62
N ASN A 8 4.62 43.20 24.91
CA ASN A 8 4.68 44.55 24.34
C ASN A 8 3.99 44.68 22.96
N LEU A 9 3.40 43.58 22.44
CA LEU A 9 2.68 43.56 21.18
C LEU A 9 1.20 43.92 21.36
N LYS A 10 0.67 44.78 20.47
CA LYS A 10 -0.77 45.07 20.37
C LYS A 10 -1.57 43.77 20.29
N VAL A 11 -2.71 43.73 20.97
CA VAL A 11 -3.59 42.54 21.10
C VAL A 11 -3.90 41.88 19.74
N SER A 12 -4.09 42.68 18.67
CA SER A 12 -4.32 42.16 17.31
C SER A 12 -3.16 41.32 16.75
N LYS A 13 -1.91 41.67 17.08
CA LYS A 13 -0.72 40.90 16.65
C LYS A 13 -0.56 39.62 17.46
N LYS A 14 -0.83 39.64 18.78
CA LYS A 14 -0.85 38.42 19.61
C LYS A 14 -1.91 37.43 19.10
N LEU A 15 -3.10 37.92 18.77
CA LEU A 15 -4.19 37.12 18.22
C LEU A 15 -3.83 36.52 16.86
N GLY A 16 -3.24 37.31 15.96
CA GLY A 16 -2.75 36.83 14.67
C GLY A 16 -1.65 35.77 14.82
N LEU A 17 -0.74 35.91 15.80
CA LEU A 17 0.30 34.91 16.07
C LEU A 17 -0.30 33.59 16.57
N GLY A 18 -1.30 33.66 17.46
CA GLY A 18 -2.02 32.48 17.93
C GLY A 18 -2.79 31.79 16.81
N PHE A 19 -3.46 32.57 15.96
CA PHE A 19 -4.16 32.04 14.78
C PHE A 19 -3.19 31.38 13.79
N ALA A 20 -2.04 32.00 13.51
CA ALA A 20 -1.01 31.41 12.66
C ALA A 20 -0.45 30.10 13.24
N ALA A 21 -0.25 30.02 14.56
CA ALA A 21 0.17 28.81 15.23
C ALA A 21 -0.87 27.67 15.08
N ILE A 22 -2.16 27.99 15.19
CA ILE A 22 -3.25 27.02 14.96
C ILE A 22 -3.24 26.55 13.49
N LEU A 23 -3.10 27.47 12.53
CA LEU A 23 -3.03 27.11 11.11
C LEU A 23 -1.84 26.19 10.81
N LEU A 24 -0.69 26.41 11.42
CA LEU A 24 0.46 25.50 11.32
C LEU A 24 0.16 24.13 11.93
N GLY A 25 -0.55 24.09 13.06
CA GLY A 25 -1.03 22.85 13.67
C GLY A 25 -1.94 22.06 12.73
N VAL A 26 -2.92 22.74 12.13
CA VAL A 26 -3.84 22.13 11.14
C VAL A 26 -3.07 21.62 9.93
N LEU A 27 -2.17 22.43 9.36
CA LEU A 27 -1.33 22.03 8.23
C LEU A 27 -0.53 20.75 8.54
N THR A 28 0.03 20.67 9.75
CA THR A 28 0.80 19.50 10.20
C THR A 28 -0.09 18.25 10.26
N VAL A 29 -1.27 18.36 10.87
CA VAL A 29 -2.23 17.24 10.95
C VAL A 29 -2.69 16.82 9.56
N THR A 30 -2.96 17.78 8.66
CA THR A 30 -3.33 17.50 7.27
C THR A 30 -2.21 16.77 6.53
N ALA A 31 -0.95 17.20 6.68
CA ALA A 31 0.19 16.55 6.06
C ALA A 31 0.34 15.09 6.55
N ILE A 32 0.20 14.86 7.86
CA ILE A 32 0.24 13.51 8.45
C ILE A 32 -0.93 12.66 7.93
N GLY A 33 -2.15 13.22 7.88
CA GLY A 33 -3.33 12.52 7.37
C GLY A 33 -3.19 12.11 5.90
N TYR A 34 -2.70 13.02 5.06
CA TYR A 34 -2.41 12.75 3.66
C TYR A 34 -1.35 11.65 3.49
N SER A 35 -0.22 11.78 4.19
CA SER A 35 0.87 10.79 4.15
C SER A 35 0.39 9.41 4.62
N SER A 36 -0.41 9.35 5.69
CA SER A 36 -0.94 8.09 6.23
C SER A 36 -1.88 7.41 5.25
N THR A 37 -2.75 8.20 4.60
CA THR A 37 -3.69 7.68 3.60
C THR A 37 -2.96 7.14 2.38
N ASN A 38 -1.92 7.84 1.92
CA ASN A 38 -1.12 7.39 0.78
C ASN A 38 -0.40 6.05 1.07
N LEU A 39 0.16 5.91 2.28
CA LEU A 39 0.75 4.64 2.74
C LEU A 39 -0.27 3.51 2.85
N LEU A 40 -1.50 3.80 3.30
CA LEU A 40 -2.58 2.82 3.37
C LEU A 40 -3.00 2.33 1.97
N ILE A 41 -3.09 3.24 1.01
CA ILE A 41 -3.39 2.90 -0.40
C ILE A 41 -2.29 2.01 -0.98
N GLU A 42 -1.03 2.35 -0.76
CA GLU A 42 0.11 1.56 -1.23
C GLU A 42 0.11 0.15 -0.60
N ARG A 43 -0.07 0.06 0.72
CA ARG A 43 -0.17 -1.25 1.42
C ARG A 43 -1.38 -2.05 0.96
N MET A 44 -2.50 -1.41 0.66
CA MET A 44 -3.69 -2.07 0.13
C MET A 44 -3.45 -2.64 -1.27
N GLY A 45 -2.82 -1.86 -2.16
CA GLY A 45 -2.42 -2.34 -3.49
C GLY A 45 -1.46 -3.53 -3.41
N LYS A 46 -0.43 -3.42 -2.54
CA LYS A 46 0.50 -4.51 -2.23
C LYS A 46 -0.24 -5.75 -1.70
N SER A 47 -1.15 -5.59 -0.73
CA SER A 47 -1.93 -6.70 -0.18
C SER A 47 -2.87 -7.36 -1.20
N SER A 48 -3.47 -6.58 -2.11
CA SER A 48 -4.29 -7.10 -3.20
C SER A 48 -3.47 -8.00 -4.12
N LYS A 49 -2.26 -7.56 -4.50
CA LYS A 49 -1.34 -8.36 -5.31
C LYS A 49 -0.91 -9.66 -4.62
N VAL A 50 -0.69 -9.64 -3.30
CA VAL A 50 -0.44 -10.88 -2.55
C VAL A 50 -1.64 -11.84 -2.63
N ALA A 51 -2.87 -11.33 -2.58
CA ALA A 51 -4.07 -12.16 -2.68
C ALA A 51 -4.23 -12.79 -4.08
N GLU A 52 -3.98 -12.02 -5.14
CA GLU A 52 -3.94 -12.52 -6.52
C GLU A 52 -2.92 -13.65 -6.69
N ILE A 53 -1.68 -13.44 -6.24
CA ILE A 53 -0.62 -14.46 -6.29
C ILE A 53 -1.04 -15.73 -5.52
N LYS A 54 -1.66 -15.59 -4.34
CA LYS A 54 -2.14 -16.76 -3.57
C LYS A 54 -3.21 -17.55 -4.32
N ALA A 55 -4.10 -16.87 -5.05
CA ALA A 55 -5.10 -17.55 -5.87
C ALA A 55 -4.45 -18.32 -7.03
N ASP A 56 -3.44 -17.73 -7.68
CA ASP A 56 -2.70 -18.38 -8.75
C ASP A 56 -1.88 -19.58 -8.26
N VAL A 57 -1.28 -19.48 -7.07
CA VAL A 57 -0.61 -20.62 -6.40
C VAL A 57 -1.59 -21.76 -6.15
N LEU A 58 -2.80 -21.44 -5.66
CA LEU A 58 -3.82 -22.45 -5.43
C LEU A 58 -4.26 -23.11 -6.73
N ASN A 59 -4.48 -22.34 -7.79
CA ASN A 59 -4.81 -22.86 -9.11
C ASN A 59 -3.72 -23.78 -9.66
N ALA A 60 -2.45 -23.38 -9.53
CA ALA A 60 -1.31 -24.22 -9.92
C ALA A 60 -1.25 -25.53 -9.12
N ARG A 61 -1.54 -25.49 -7.82
CA ARG A 61 -1.62 -26.70 -6.97
C ARG A 61 -2.79 -27.61 -7.37
N ILE A 62 -3.95 -27.04 -7.68
CA ILE A 62 -5.11 -27.82 -8.16
C ILE A 62 -4.76 -28.49 -9.49
N ALA A 63 -4.13 -27.76 -10.42
CA ALA A 63 -3.69 -28.32 -11.69
C ALA A 63 -2.62 -29.43 -11.52
N ALA A 64 -1.68 -29.24 -10.59
CA ALA A 64 -0.69 -30.27 -10.24
C ALA A 64 -1.36 -31.55 -9.73
N GLN A 65 -2.34 -31.40 -8.85
CA GLN A 65 -3.07 -32.53 -8.27
C GLN A 65 -3.93 -33.24 -9.32
N ALA A 66 -4.61 -32.48 -10.19
CA ALA A 66 -5.38 -33.03 -11.31
C ALA A 66 -4.48 -33.84 -12.25
N TYR A 67 -3.29 -33.33 -12.56
CA TYR A 67 -2.29 -34.04 -13.35
C TYR A 67 -1.82 -35.32 -12.64
N ALA A 68 -1.55 -35.27 -11.32
CA ALA A 68 -1.13 -36.43 -10.55
C ALA A 68 -2.19 -37.55 -10.50
N THR A 69 -3.48 -37.19 -10.51
CA THR A 69 -4.59 -38.15 -10.51
C THR A 69 -4.95 -38.73 -11.89
N GLY A 70 -4.46 -38.10 -12.98
CA GLY A 70 -4.79 -38.49 -14.34
C GLY A 70 -3.82 -37.87 -15.35
N PRO A 71 -2.57 -38.36 -15.44
CA PRO A 71 -1.56 -37.78 -16.29
C PRO A 71 -1.94 -37.97 -17.76
N THR A 72 -2.31 -36.86 -18.40
CA THR A 72 -2.71 -36.78 -19.80
C THR A 72 -1.97 -35.62 -20.46
N ALA A 73 -1.83 -35.65 -21.79
CA ALA A 73 -1.23 -34.54 -22.54
C ALA A 73 -1.97 -33.20 -22.28
N ALA A 74 -3.30 -33.25 -22.17
CA ALA A 74 -4.12 -32.10 -21.78
C ALA A 74 -3.82 -31.62 -20.34
N GLY A 75 -3.62 -32.55 -19.40
CA GLY A 75 -3.23 -32.24 -18.02
C GLY A 75 -1.85 -31.56 -17.92
N VAL A 76 -0.87 -31.97 -18.73
CA VAL A 76 0.44 -31.30 -18.81
C VAL A 76 0.28 -29.86 -19.28
N GLN A 77 -0.50 -29.63 -20.34
CA GLN A 77 -0.72 -28.29 -20.90
C GLN A 77 -1.44 -27.37 -19.91
N ASN A 78 -2.42 -27.90 -19.17
CA ASN A 78 -3.15 -27.16 -18.14
C ASN A 78 -2.24 -26.80 -16.96
N TYR A 79 -1.40 -27.74 -16.51
CA TYR A 79 -0.43 -27.48 -15.44
C TYR A 79 0.63 -26.46 -15.86
N ALA A 80 1.17 -26.57 -17.07
CA ALA A 80 2.14 -25.61 -17.61
C ALA A 80 1.55 -24.19 -17.72
N SER A 81 0.31 -24.07 -18.19
CA SER A 81 -0.39 -22.77 -18.28
C SER A 81 -0.64 -22.15 -16.90
N ALA A 82 -0.98 -22.96 -15.90
CA ALA A 82 -1.16 -22.49 -14.53
C ALA A 82 0.17 -22.02 -13.91
N LEU A 83 1.28 -22.71 -14.21
CA LEU A 83 2.63 -22.31 -13.78
C LEU A 83 3.07 -20.99 -14.44
N ASP A 84 2.82 -20.83 -15.74
CA ASP A 84 3.15 -19.60 -16.47
C ASP A 84 2.34 -18.40 -15.93
N THR A 85 1.06 -18.62 -15.63
CA THR A 85 0.21 -17.60 -14.99
C THR A 85 0.75 -17.19 -13.62
N LEU A 86 1.12 -18.18 -12.79
CA LEU A 86 1.73 -17.92 -11.49
C LEU A 86 3.07 -17.17 -11.63
N SER A 87 3.92 -17.56 -12.58
CA SER A 87 5.22 -16.90 -12.82
C SER A 87 5.02 -15.42 -13.16
N ARG A 88 4.10 -15.10 -14.08
CA ARG A 88 3.79 -13.70 -14.43
C ARG A 88 3.21 -12.93 -13.25
N SER A 89 2.34 -13.55 -12.47
CA SER A 89 1.74 -12.93 -11.27
C SER A 89 2.80 -12.58 -10.23
N VAL A 90 3.78 -13.48 -10.03
CA VAL A 90 4.95 -13.24 -9.17
C VAL A 90 5.83 -12.12 -9.72
N ASP A 91 6.16 -12.12 -11.01
CA ASP A 91 6.97 -11.07 -11.65
C ASP A 91 6.32 -9.69 -11.53
N GLN A 92 5.01 -9.61 -11.79
CA GLN A 92 4.23 -8.38 -11.61
C GLN A 92 4.17 -7.95 -10.15
N GLY A 93 4.00 -8.90 -9.23
CA GLY A 93 4.06 -8.63 -7.80
C GLY A 93 5.40 -8.04 -7.37
N LEU A 94 6.52 -8.62 -7.82
CA LEU A 94 7.87 -8.14 -7.52
C LEU A 94 8.06 -6.67 -7.94
N GLN A 95 7.56 -6.27 -9.11
CA GLN A 95 7.61 -4.86 -9.53
C GLN A 95 6.82 -3.95 -8.58
N VAL A 96 5.69 -4.40 -8.05
CA VAL A 96 4.88 -3.63 -7.10
C VAL A 96 5.49 -3.59 -5.70
N PHE A 97 6.25 -4.62 -5.28
CA PHE A 97 6.82 -4.72 -3.94
C PHE A 97 8.21 -4.09 -3.78
N VAL A 98 9.03 -4.10 -4.84
CA VAL A 98 10.44 -3.67 -4.80
C VAL A 98 10.61 -2.18 -5.13
N ILE A 99 9.66 -1.60 -5.87
CA ILE A 99 9.57 -0.15 -6.10
C ILE A 99 8.86 0.51 -4.90
#